data_AF-A0A821I9W9-F1
#
_entry.id   AF-A0A821I9W9-F1
#
_cell.length_a   1.000
_cell.length_b   1.000
_cell.length_c   1.000
_cell.angle_alpha   90.00
_cell.angle_beta   90.00
_cell.angle_gamma   90.00
#
_symmetry.space_group_name_H-M   'P 1'
#
loop_
_entity.id
_entity.type
_entity.pdbx_description
1 polymer ?
#
loop_
_entity_poly.entity_id
_entity_poly.type
_entity_poly.pdbx_seq_one_letter_code
_entity_poly.pdbx_strand_id
1 'polypeptide(L)'
;ADAKYVRAMRLMSGFFASLPNFPVHQHPQAFTVKLKSRWPWFFLREQQLLLFFQDATHLAMKWRNRLLSSIAELRLGDQSISVNHLYSIIDNGKFTKIDHGLTKSDINPKDRQNFSSCVKLTSDDLFKILKDNVDTQGTLIYLQMLKMIIMAYIDKKTTIAARLQSAWCVVFFCRIWLTWIKLKTLNTTQFSEKNKSKYFITRPAYLSVEINAHNLLYLILLVQQKRLPPQSLHIHTFSSQACESIFRNTRALSGVYSTIVNFTVHDFLRRAQRLSLLNDIKFKHLNDRSVNNLVFPVHYKHRHDHQSLATQSQREVDLIDVEQIITEPYHEAIDMLSGLEILNLLNDKNVLGLKPLSEYVFK
;
A
#
# COMPACT_ATOMS: atom_id res chain seq x y z
N ALA A 1 -3.41 -10.95 1.43
CA ALA A 1 -3.94 -11.38 0.12
C ALA A 1 -3.34 -12.72 -0.27
N ASP A 2 -4.21 -13.69 -0.50
CA ASP A 2 -3.86 -15.00 -1.06
C ASP A 2 -3.21 -14.81 -2.45
N ALA A 3 -2.17 -15.59 -2.73
CA ALA A 3 -1.51 -15.60 -4.04
C ALA A 3 -2.49 -15.93 -5.18
N LYS A 4 -3.54 -16.72 -4.89
CA LYS A 4 -4.60 -17.07 -5.84
C LYS A 4 -5.39 -15.84 -6.30
N TYR A 5 -5.79 -14.96 -5.38
CA TYR A 5 -6.53 -13.74 -5.74
C TYR A 5 -5.67 -12.75 -6.52
N VAL A 6 -4.41 -12.57 -6.12
CA VAL A 6 -3.48 -11.70 -6.87
C VAL A 6 -3.27 -12.24 -8.29
N ARG A 7 -3.18 -13.56 -8.46
CA ARG A 7 -3.10 -14.19 -9.79
C ARG A 7 -4.37 -13.96 -10.60
N ALA A 8 -5.55 -14.10 -10.00
CA ALA A 8 -6.82 -13.85 -10.67
C ALA A 8 -6.93 -12.40 -11.15
N MET A 9 -6.60 -11.44 -10.29
CA MET A 9 -6.59 -10.01 -10.66
C MET A 9 -5.67 -9.73 -11.85
N ARG A 10 -4.46 -10.30 -11.84
CA ARG A 10 -3.50 -10.19 -12.96
C ARG A 10 -4.05 -10.72 -14.27
N LEU A 11 -4.66 -11.90 -14.24
CA LEU A 11 -5.26 -12.52 -15.42
C LEU A 11 -6.42 -11.68 -15.96
N MET A 12 -7.27 -11.15 -15.08
CA MET A 12 -8.44 -10.36 -15.44
C MET A 12 -8.08 -8.97 -16.00
N SER A 13 -7.08 -8.30 -15.43
CA SER A 13 -6.64 -6.97 -15.91
C SER A 13 -5.66 -7.03 -17.09
N GLY A 14 -5.24 -8.24 -17.47
CA GLY A 14 -4.18 -8.44 -18.45
C GLY A 14 -2.79 -8.02 -17.94
N PHE A 15 -2.63 -7.85 -16.62
CA PHE A 15 -1.41 -7.38 -15.98
C PHE A 15 -0.37 -8.49 -15.87
N PHE A 16 0.56 -8.50 -16.83
CA PHE A 16 1.61 -9.51 -16.99
C PHE A 16 1.07 -10.95 -17.14
N ALA A 17 -0.15 -11.10 -17.65
CA ALA A 17 -0.79 -12.38 -17.92
C ALA A 17 -1.94 -12.19 -18.92
N SER A 18 -2.34 -13.25 -19.62
CA SER A 18 -3.52 -13.24 -20.48
C SER A 18 -4.39 -14.46 -20.17
N LEU A 19 -5.71 -14.25 -20.20
CA LEU A 19 -6.66 -15.36 -20.26
C LEU A 19 -6.77 -15.81 -21.72
N PRO A 20 -6.55 -17.10 -22.02
CA PRO A 20 -6.58 -17.58 -23.40
C PRO A 20 -8.00 -17.57 -23.99
N ASN A 21 -9.04 -17.72 -23.16
CA ASN A 21 -10.38 -18.08 -23.64
C ASN A 21 -11.46 -17.01 -23.42
N PHE A 22 -11.15 -15.90 -22.75
CA PHE A 22 -12.14 -14.86 -22.49
C PHE A 22 -11.49 -13.47 -22.51
N PRO A 23 -11.65 -12.70 -23.61
CA PRO A 23 -11.08 -11.37 -23.72
C PRO A 23 -11.90 -10.37 -22.90
N VAL A 24 -11.75 -10.39 -21.57
CA VAL A 24 -12.46 -9.51 -20.61
C VAL A 24 -12.42 -8.04 -21.05
N HIS A 25 -11.28 -7.60 -21.58
CA HIS A 25 -11.04 -6.24 -22.06
C HIS A 25 -11.93 -5.82 -23.24
N GLN A 26 -12.42 -6.75 -24.06
CA GLN A 26 -13.29 -6.46 -25.22
C GLN A 26 -14.77 -6.33 -24.84
N HIS A 27 -15.10 -6.38 -23.55
CA HIS A 27 -16.48 -6.26 -23.10
C HIS A 27 -17.04 -4.85 -23.43
N PRO A 28 -18.29 -4.72 -23.92
CA PRO A 28 -18.87 -3.43 -24.32
C PRO A 28 -18.90 -2.35 -23.22
N GLN A 29 -18.90 -2.78 -21.95
CA GLN A 29 -18.90 -1.89 -20.78
C GLN A 29 -17.51 -1.60 -20.23
N ALA A 30 -16.43 -2.02 -20.92
CA ALA A 30 -15.08 -1.77 -20.46
C ALA A 30 -14.77 -0.26 -20.44
N PHE A 31 -14.14 0.20 -19.37
CA PHE A 31 -13.56 1.53 -19.33
C PHE A 31 -12.45 1.62 -20.36
N THR A 32 -12.40 2.73 -21.10
CA THR A 32 -11.35 2.99 -22.08
C THR A 32 -10.59 4.25 -21.69
N VAL A 33 -9.26 4.14 -21.61
CA VAL A 33 -8.32 5.24 -21.39
C VAL A 33 -7.49 5.41 -22.65
N LYS A 34 -7.43 6.62 -23.20
CA LYS A 34 -6.48 6.96 -24.27
C LYS A 34 -5.12 7.28 -23.64
N LEU A 35 -4.09 6.51 -23.97
CA LEU A 35 -2.72 6.81 -23.57
C LEU A 35 -2.11 7.80 -24.58
N LYS A 36 -1.48 8.88 -24.08
CA LYS A 36 -0.85 9.88 -24.94
C LYS A 36 0.40 9.31 -25.64
N SER A 37 1.12 8.42 -24.96
CA SER A 37 2.33 7.80 -25.44
C SER A 37 2.44 6.38 -24.91
N ARG A 38 3.30 5.56 -25.52
CA ARG A 38 3.55 4.19 -25.07
C ARG A 38 4.54 4.20 -23.92
N TRP A 39 4.04 4.21 -22.70
CA TRP A 39 4.87 4.19 -21.49
C TRP A 39 5.47 2.80 -21.24
N PRO A 40 6.81 2.64 -21.22
CA PRO A 40 7.46 1.34 -21.02
C PRO A 40 7.32 0.81 -19.60
N TRP A 41 6.89 1.65 -18.67
CA TRP A 41 6.76 1.36 -17.24
C TRP A 41 5.32 1.06 -16.81
N PHE A 42 4.33 1.31 -17.67
CA PHE A 42 2.90 1.11 -17.43
C PHE A 42 2.36 -0.11 -18.18
N PHE A 43 1.77 -1.06 -17.44
CA PHE A 43 1.43 -2.38 -17.97
C PHE A 43 -0.06 -2.74 -17.98
N LEU A 44 -0.95 -1.79 -17.71
CA LEU A 44 -2.38 -2.03 -17.92
C LEU A 44 -2.74 -1.76 -19.39
N ARG A 45 -3.69 -2.54 -19.90
CA ARG A 45 -4.28 -2.33 -21.23
C ARG A 45 -5.17 -1.08 -21.19
N GLU A 46 -5.33 -0.43 -22.34
CA GLU A 46 -6.19 0.74 -22.53
C GLU A 46 -7.67 0.48 -22.23
N GLN A 47 -8.09 -0.80 -22.28
CA GLN A 47 -9.44 -1.23 -21.95
C GLN A 47 -9.43 -2.12 -20.72
N GLN A 48 -10.21 -1.74 -19.71
CA GLN A 48 -10.34 -2.46 -18.44
C GLN A 48 -11.82 -2.56 -18.06
N LEU A 49 -12.33 -3.78 -17.88
CA LEU A 49 -13.68 -3.98 -17.35
C LEU A 49 -13.77 -3.69 -15.85
N LEU A 50 -12.73 -4.06 -15.11
CA LEU A 50 -12.65 -3.94 -13.67
C LEU A 50 -11.30 -3.34 -13.28
N LEU A 51 -11.32 -2.49 -12.26
CA LEU A 51 -10.10 -2.01 -11.60
C LEU A 51 -9.94 -2.75 -10.28
N PHE A 52 -8.72 -3.19 -10.01
CA PHE A 52 -8.40 -3.99 -8.84
C PHE A 52 -7.51 -3.20 -7.90
N PHE A 53 -7.95 -3.09 -6.65
CA PHE A 53 -7.14 -2.57 -5.56
C PHE A 53 -6.93 -3.65 -4.50
N GLN A 54 -5.69 -3.85 -4.12
CA GLN A 54 -5.31 -4.62 -2.95
C GLN A 54 -5.45 -3.73 -1.71
N ASP A 55 -5.95 -4.31 -0.62
CA ASP A 55 -6.05 -3.57 0.63
C ASP A 55 -4.68 -3.04 1.08
N ALA A 56 -4.60 -1.72 1.24
CA ALA A 56 -3.37 -1.01 1.56
C ALA A 56 -2.91 -1.21 3.01
N THR A 57 -3.83 -1.33 3.96
CA THR A 57 -3.52 -1.64 5.37
C THR A 57 -2.85 -3.01 5.44
N HIS A 58 -3.40 -4.01 4.75
CA HIS A 58 -2.81 -5.34 4.66
C HIS A 58 -1.49 -5.35 3.88
N LEU A 59 -1.33 -4.49 2.87
CA LEU A 59 -0.06 -4.30 2.18
C LEU A 59 1.03 -3.77 3.13
N ALA A 60 0.76 -2.68 3.85
CA ALA A 60 1.67 -2.11 4.84
C ALA A 60 2.03 -3.14 5.92
N MET A 61 1.04 -3.88 6.43
CA MET A 61 1.28 -4.94 7.41
C MET A 61 2.13 -6.09 6.88
N LYS A 62 2.04 -6.46 5.59
CA LYS A 62 2.95 -7.45 4.99
C LYS A 62 4.40 -6.94 4.99
N TRP A 63 4.62 -5.67 4.70
CA TRP A 63 5.96 -5.07 4.72
C TRP A 63 6.52 -5.05 6.16
N ARG A 64 5.74 -4.60 7.14
CA ARG A 64 6.12 -4.68 8.56
C ARG A 64 6.43 -6.12 8.97
N ASN A 65 5.49 -7.04 8.74
CA ASN A 65 5.64 -8.44 9.17
C ASN A 65 6.80 -9.14 8.46
N ARG A 66 7.21 -8.67 7.27
CA ARG A 66 8.39 -9.17 6.58
C ARG A 66 9.68 -8.73 7.26
N LEU A 67 9.77 -7.46 7.69
CA LEU A 67 10.89 -6.96 8.50
C LEU A 67 11.04 -7.72 9.83
N LEU A 68 9.91 -8.07 10.47
CA LEU A 68 9.89 -8.80 11.74
C LEU A 68 10.08 -10.32 11.59
N SER A 69 10.18 -10.84 10.37
CA SER A 69 10.23 -12.29 10.13
C SER A 69 11.63 -12.84 10.38
N SER A 70 11.73 -13.89 11.19
CA SER A 70 12.99 -14.63 11.43
C SER A 70 13.51 -15.39 10.21
N ILE A 71 12.69 -15.54 9.16
CA ILE A 71 13.05 -16.26 7.92
C ILE A 71 13.55 -15.28 6.85
N ALA A 72 13.24 -13.99 7.00
CA ALA A 72 13.63 -12.97 6.05
C ALA A 72 15.07 -12.53 6.33
N GLU A 73 15.87 -12.45 5.27
CA GLU A 73 17.24 -11.95 5.30
C GLU A 73 17.31 -10.76 4.35
N LEU A 74 16.50 -9.73 4.58
CA LEU A 74 16.35 -8.62 3.64
C LEU A 74 17.70 -7.89 3.44
N ARG A 75 18.07 -7.68 2.16
CA ARG A 75 19.35 -7.07 1.77
C ARG A 75 19.13 -6.02 0.71
N LEU A 76 19.81 -4.88 0.82
CA LEU A 76 19.77 -3.79 -0.14
C LEU A 76 21.21 -3.37 -0.46
N GLY A 77 21.80 -3.93 -1.51
CA GLY A 77 23.22 -3.74 -1.78
C GLY A 77 24.08 -4.49 -0.76
N ASP A 78 25.03 -3.76 -0.19
CA ASP A 78 25.84 -4.12 0.95
C ASP A 78 25.07 -4.02 2.30
N GLN A 79 24.01 -3.22 2.34
CA GLN A 79 23.26 -2.95 3.56
C GLN A 79 22.30 -4.08 3.94
N SER A 80 22.20 -4.33 5.25
CA SER A 80 21.20 -5.25 5.81
C SER A 80 19.94 -4.49 6.25
N ILE A 81 18.78 -5.07 6.01
CA ILE A 81 17.50 -4.55 6.52
C ILE A 81 17.10 -5.47 7.67
N SER A 82 17.14 -4.95 8.90
CA SER A 82 16.96 -5.76 10.10
C SER A 82 16.14 -5.05 11.17
N VAL A 83 15.27 -5.84 11.84
CA VAL A 83 14.59 -5.42 13.07
C VAL A 83 15.57 -5.21 14.22
N ASN A 84 16.76 -5.83 14.18
CA ASN A 84 17.77 -5.65 15.22
C ASN A 84 18.27 -4.21 15.31
N HIS A 85 18.24 -3.47 14.21
CA HIS A 85 18.52 -2.02 14.21
C HIS A 85 17.48 -1.23 15.03
N LEU A 86 16.25 -1.73 15.12
CA LEU A 86 15.20 -1.12 15.94
C LEU A 86 15.29 -1.56 17.41
N TYR A 87 15.63 -2.83 17.65
CA TYR A 87 15.93 -3.30 19.01
C TYR A 87 17.09 -2.51 19.61
N SER A 88 18.17 -2.29 18.86
CA SER A 88 19.31 -1.52 19.35
C SER A 88 18.91 -0.09 19.68
N ILE A 89 18.04 0.58 18.90
CA ILE A 89 17.55 1.92 19.25
C ILE A 89 16.71 1.90 20.53
N ILE A 90 15.81 0.93 20.69
CA ILE A 90 14.90 0.84 21.85
C ILE A 90 15.66 0.50 23.15
N ASP A 91 16.67 -0.36 23.06
CA ASP A 91 17.45 -0.83 24.22
C ASP A 91 18.69 0.04 24.49
N ASN A 92 19.04 0.98 23.59
CA ASN A 92 20.16 1.89 23.78
C ASN A 92 19.80 3.01 24.75
N GLY A 93 20.57 3.15 25.83
CA GLY A 93 20.40 4.21 26.83
C GLY A 93 20.60 5.64 26.30
N LYS A 94 21.10 5.82 25.07
CA LYS A 94 21.25 7.13 24.41
C LYS A 94 19.92 7.76 24.04
N PHE A 95 18.90 6.95 23.73
CA PHE A 95 17.60 7.43 23.26
C PHE A 95 16.49 6.97 24.19
N THR A 96 15.49 7.82 24.38
CA THR A 96 14.30 7.51 25.16
C THR A 96 13.11 7.26 24.24
N LYS A 97 12.05 6.67 24.80
CA LYS A 97 10.76 6.49 24.08
C LYS A 97 10.22 7.80 23.48
N ILE A 98 10.52 8.95 24.08
CA ILE A 98 10.06 10.25 23.57
C ILE A 98 10.76 10.58 22.25
N ASP A 99 12.03 10.19 22.12
CA ASP A 99 12.85 10.48 20.94
C ASP A 99 12.45 9.61 19.75
N HIS A 100 12.27 8.30 19.98
CA HIS A 100 12.01 7.35 18.88
C HIS A 100 10.55 6.90 18.75
N GLY A 101 9.71 7.11 19.77
CA GLY A 101 8.27 6.80 19.75
C GLY A 101 7.89 5.30 19.78
N LEU A 102 8.87 4.40 19.88
CA LEU A 102 8.68 2.94 19.83
C LEU A 102 8.68 2.29 21.22
N THR A 103 8.10 1.10 21.30
CA THR A 103 8.18 0.19 22.44
C THR A 103 8.45 -1.24 21.98
N LYS A 104 8.89 -2.13 22.86
CA LYS A 104 9.17 -3.54 22.52
C LYS A 104 7.97 -4.27 21.90
N SER A 105 6.74 -3.89 22.29
CA SER A 105 5.53 -4.45 21.71
C SER A 105 5.31 -4.01 20.26
N ASP A 106 5.80 -2.83 19.85
CA ASP A 106 5.63 -2.32 18.49
C ASP A 106 6.40 -3.14 17.44
N ILE A 107 7.48 -3.80 17.86
CA ILE A 107 8.29 -4.71 17.02
C ILE A 107 8.10 -6.19 17.37
N ASN A 108 7.04 -6.53 18.12
CA ASN A 108 6.76 -7.92 18.46
C ASN A 108 6.21 -8.70 17.24
N PRO A 109 6.90 -9.76 16.77
CA PRO A 109 6.47 -10.53 15.61
C PRO A 109 5.18 -11.35 15.85
N LYS A 110 4.79 -11.58 17.12
CA LYS A 110 3.56 -12.32 17.45
C LYS A 110 2.29 -11.51 17.12
N ASP A 111 2.37 -10.18 17.21
CA ASP A 111 1.25 -9.28 16.92
C ASP A 111 1.26 -8.84 15.45
N ARG A 112 0.77 -9.74 14.59
CA ARG A 112 0.81 -9.59 13.13
C ARG A 112 -0.27 -8.67 12.56
N GLN A 113 -1.22 -8.20 13.37
CA GLN A 113 -2.38 -7.40 12.95
C GLN A 113 -2.35 -5.95 13.47
N ASN A 114 -1.33 -5.58 14.25
CA ASN A 114 -1.22 -4.24 14.81
C ASN A 114 -0.71 -3.20 13.82
N PHE A 115 -1.68 -2.56 13.16
CA PHE A 115 -1.44 -1.46 12.25
C PHE A 115 -0.92 -0.20 12.94
N SER A 116 -1.27 0.04 14.21
CA SER A 116 -0.78 1.22 14.94
C SER A 116 0.74 1.22 15.07
N SER A 117 1.34 0.06 15.35
CA SER A 117 2.78 -0.10 15.38
C SER A 117 3.42 0.05 14.00
N CYS A 118 2.71 -0.36 12.93
CA CYS A 118 3.14 -0.11 11.55
C CYS A 118 3.29 1.39 11.25
N VAL A 119 2.34 2.21 11.72
CA VAL A 119 2.42 3.68 11.55
C VAL A 119 3.55 4.28 12.36
N LYS A 120 3.76 3.85 13.61
CA LYS A 120 4.87 4.34 14.44
C LYS A 120 6.25 4.06 13.84
N LEU A 121 6.42 2.94 13.14
CA LEU A 121 7.66 2.60 12.43
C LEU A 121 7.98 3.56 11.27
N THR A 122 7.05 4.44 10.91
CA THR A 122 7.20 5.42 9.84
C THR A 122 7.31 6.86 10.35
N SER A 123 7.59 7.05 11.65
CA SER A 123 7.75 8.37 12.24
C SER A 123 9.04 9.04 11.77
N ASP A 124 8.98 10.36 11.56
CA ASP A 124 10.14 11.13 11.12
C ASP A 124 11.24 11.21 12.19
N ASP A 125 10.88 11.15 13.47
CA ASP A 125 11.85 11.17 14.55
C ASP A 125 12.67 9.86 14.61
N LEU A 126 12.05 8.71 14.33
CA LEU A 126 12.78 7.46 14.16
C LEU A 126 13.73 7.52 12.96
N PHE A 127 13.32 8.16 11.85
CA PHE A 127 14.15 8.28 10.66
C PHE A 127 15.40 9.12 10.89
N LYS A 128 15.28 10.22 11.66
CA LYS A 128 16.43 11.04 12.05
C LYS A 128 17.46 10.19 12.81
N ILE A 129 16.99 9.39 13.78
CA ILE A 129 17.87 8.54 14.60
C ILE A 129 18.57 7.45 13.76
N LEU A 130 17.84 6.81 12.83
CA LEU A 130 18.43 5.82 11.93
C LEU A 130 19.45 6.46 10.98
N LYS A 131 19.18 7.67 10.47
CA LYS A 131 20.08 8.36 9.54
C LYS A 131 21.48 8.62 10.13
N ASP A 132 21.58 8.77 11.45
CA ASP A 132 22.85 9.00 12.14
C ASP A 132 23.78 7.77 12.17
N ASN A 133 23.27 6.58 11.85
CA ASN A 133 24.05 5.34 11.81
C ASN A 133 24.06 4.70 10.42
N VAL A 134 25.26 4.68 9.81
CA VAL A 134 25.52 4.12 8.48
C VAL A 134 25.01 2.67 8.34
N ASP A 135 25.15 1.84 9.38
CA ASP A 135 24.75 0.43 9.34
C ASP A 135 23.22 0.25 9.25
N THR A 136 22.45 1.29 9.56
CA THR A 136 20.99 1.24 9.56
C THR A 136 20.36 1.83 8.32
N GLN A 137 21.16 2.31 7.37
CA GLN A 137 20.71 2.97 6.15
C GLN A 137 19.75 2.09 5.33
N GLY A 138 20.02 0.78 5.23
CA GLY A 138 19.10 -0.16 4.58
C GLY A 138 17.72 -0.19 5.26
N THR A 139 17.69 -0.29 6.59
CA THR A 139 16.43 -0.28 7.36
C THR A 139 15.70 1.06 7.22
N LEU A 140 16.43 2.19 7.22
CA LEU A 140 15.84 3.52 7.00
C LEU A 140 15.10 3.58 5.66
N ILE A 141 15.77 3.23 4.56
CA ILE A 141 15.18 3.25 3.21
C ILE A 141 13.95 2.33 3.15
N TYR A 142 14.04 1.13 3.76
CA TYR A 142 12.90 0.21 3.81
C TYR A 142 11.69 0.80 4.54
N LEU A 143 11.91 1.51 5.65
CA LEU A 143 10.82 2.15 6.39
C LEU A 143 10.28 3.41 5.68
N GLN A 144 11.11 4.12 4.91
CA GLN A 144 10.65 5.19 4.02
C GLN A 144 9.71 4.66 2.94
N MET A 145 10.01 3.50 2.35
CA MET A 145 9.07 2.83 1.43
C MET A 145 7.75 2.49 2.11
N LEU A 146 7.80 2.00 3.35
CA LEU A 146 6.59 1.74 4.13
C LEU A 146 5.79 3.04 4.36
N LYS A 147 6.45 4.16 4.68
CA LYS A 147 5.81 5.47 4.82
C LYS A 147 5.13 5.91 3.52
N MET A 148 5.80 5.76 2.38
CA MET A 148 5.23 6.09 1.07
C MET A 148 4.02 5.23 0.70
N ILE A 149 3.99 3.95 1.08
CA ILE A 149 2.79 3.11 0.91
C ILE A 149 1.60 3.67 1.73
N ILE A 150 1.85 4.08 2.97
CA ILE A 150 0.81 4.66 3.84
C ILE A 150 0.32 5.99 3.26
N MET A 151 1.22 6.86 2.82
CA MET A 151 0.88 8.14 2.19
C MET A 151 0.09 7.95 0.89
N ALA A 152 0.50 7.02 0.04
CA ALA A 152 -0.15 6.75 -1.23
C ALA A 152 -1.62 6.33 -1.05
N TYR A 153 -1.91 5.42 -0.11
CA TYR A 153 -3.20 4.71 -0.13
C TYR A 153 -4.04 4.83 1.15
N ILE A 154 -3.47 5.26 2.28
CA ILE A 154 -4.14 5.20 3.59
C ILE A 154 -4.38 6.59 4.17
N ASP A 155 -3.35 7.45 4.19
CA ASP A 155 -3.49 8.79 4.73
C ASP A 155 -4.53 9.57 3.92
N LYS A 156 -5.51 10.18 4.58
CA LYS A 156 -6.59 10.94 3.94
C LYS A 156 -6.17 12.36 3.55
N LYS A 157 -5.09 12.87 4.14
CA LYS A 157 -4.62 14.25 3.93
C LYS A 157 -3.74 14.41 2.70
N THR A 158 -3.24 13.31 2.13
CA THR A 158 -2.35 13.33 0.96
C THR A 158 -3.12 13.71 -0.31
N THR A 159 -2.55 14.65 -1.05
CA THR A 159 -3.03 15.12 -2.36
C THR A 159 -2.92 14.00 -3.41
N ILE A 160 -3.70 14.06 -4.49
CA ILE A 160 -3.72 13.04 -5.55
C ILE A 160 -2.35 12.94 -6.24
N ALA A 161 -1.71 14.08 -6.51
CA ALA A 161 -0.37 14.12 -7.10
C ALA A 161 0.67 13.42 -6.19
N ALA A 162 0.70 13.77 -4.91
CA ALA A 162 1.63 13.18 -3.95
C ALA A 162 1.39 11.67 -3.74
N ARG A 163 0.13 11.22 -3.83
CA ARG A 163 -0.20 9.79 -3.80
C ARG A 163 0.38 9.05 -4.99
N LEU A 164 0.23 9.61 -6.18
CA LEU A 164 0.75 9.02 -7.40
C LEU A 164 2.29 8.97 -7.36
N GLN A 165 2.94 10.06 -6.94
CA GLN A 165 4.39 10.10 -6.75
C GLN A 165 4.86 9.02 -5.76
N SER A 166 4.27 8.98 -4.56
CA SER A 166 4.60 7.99 -3.52
C SER A 166 4.39 6.55 -4.01
N ALA A 167 3.29 6.29 -4.71
CA ALA A 167 2.99 4.96 -5.25
C ALA A 167 4.04 4.50 -6.27
N TRP A 168 4.44 5.37 -7.19
CA TRP A 168 5.39 5.03 -8.24
C TRP A 168 6.84 5.00 -7.76
N CYS A 169 7.22 5.82 -6.77
CA CYS A 169 8.53 5.75 -6.13
C CYS A 169 8.74 4.33 -5.55
N VAL A 170 7.74 3.81 -4.83
CA VAL A 170 7.78 2.45 -4.28
C VAL A 170 7.83 1.38 -5.37
N VAL A 171 7.13 1.57 -6.51
CA VAL A 171 7.21 0.65 -7.67
C VAL A 171 8.63 0.62 -8.22
N PHE A 172 9.22 1.79 -8.53
CA PHE A 172 10.55 1.85 -9.12
C PHE A 172 11.62 1.34 -8.17
N PHE A 173 11.54 1.70 -6.89
CA PHE A 173 12.39 1.12 -5.85
C PHE A 173 12.32 -0.41 -5.85
N CYS A 174 11.11 -0.98 -5.83
CA CYS A 174 10.93 -2.44 -5.84
C CYS A 174 11.49 -3.09 -7.12
N ARG A 175 11.33 -2.45 -8.28
CA ARG A 175 11.86 -2.93 -9.56
C ARG A 175 13.38 -2.91 -9.58
N ILE A 176 14.00 -1.82 -9.14
CA ILE A 176 15.46 -1.69 -9.00
C ILE A 176 15.99 -2.76 -8.05
N TRP A 177 15.39 -2.86 -6.86
CA TRP A 177 15.80 -3.82 -5.84
C TRP A 177 15.69 -5.27 -6.32
N LEU A 178 14.56 -5.64 -6.95
CA LEU A 178 14.37 -6.98 -7.49
C LEU A 178 15.35 -7.31 -8.63
N THR A 179 15.62 -6.34 -9.52
CA THR A 179 16.59 -6.46 -10.61
C THR A 179 17.99 -6.74 -10.07
N TRP A 180 18.40 -5.98 -9.06
CA TRP A 180 19.68 -6.18 -8.39
C TRP A 180 19.80 -7.57 -7.78
N ILE A 181 18.77 -8.03 -7.05
CA ILE A 181 18.76 -9.40 -6.49
C ILE A 181 18.88 -10.42 -7.62
N LYS A 182 18.13 -10.28 -8.73
CA LYS A 182 18.20 -11.17 -9.90
C LYS A 182 19.61 -11.22 -10.50
N LEU A 183 20.27 -10.08 -10.65
CA LEU A 183 21.63 -10.01 -11.22
C LEU A 183 22.68 -10.61 -10.28
N LYS A 184 22.60 -10.32 -8.98
CA LYS A 184 23.52 -10.87 -7.97
C LYS A 184 23.34 -12.39 -7.82
N THR A 185 22.10 -12.91 -7.94
CA THR A 185 21.83 -14.36 -7.98
C THR A 185 22.49 -15.05 -9.17
N LEU A 186 22.48 -14.43 -10.35
CA LEU A 186 23.08 -15.01 -11.55
C LEU A 186 24.61 -15.05 -11.48
N ASN A 187 25.22 -14.08 -10.79
CA ASN A 187 26.67 -13.96 -10.70
C ASN A 187 27.30 -14.79 -9.55
N THR A 188 26.52 -15.29 -8.59
CA THR A 188 27.07 -15.93 -7.38
C THR A 188 26.39 -17.27 -7.09
N THR A 189 27.17 -18.36 -7.04
CA THR A 189 26.70 -19.72 -6.70
C THR A 189 26.08 -19.84 -5.30
N GLN A 190 26.36 -18.90 -4.38
CA GLN A 190 25.76 -18.84 -3.05
C GLN A 190 24.26 -18.46 -3.07
N PHE A 191 23.81 -17.76 -4.09
CA PHE A 191 22.43 -17.32 -4.22
C PHE A 191 21.66 -18.31 -5.12
N SER A 192 21.24 -19.44 -4.56
CA SER A 192 20.37 -20.37 -5.29
C SER A 192 18.96 -19.78 -5.50
N GLU A 193 18.24 -20.19 -6.56
CA GLU A 193 16.86 -19.75 -6.82
C GLU A 193 15.91 -19.97 -5.65
N LYS A 194 16.16 -20.99 -4.83
CA LYS A 194 15.37 -21.29 -3.62
C LYS A 194 15.46 -20.19 -2.55
N ASN A 195 16.54 -19.39 -2.53
CA ASN A 195 16.77 -18.35 -1.52
C ASN A 195 16.36 -16.93 -1.98
N LYS A 196 16.00 -16.71 -3.26
CA LYS A 196 15.52 -15.40 -3.77
C LYS A 196 14.42 -14.79 -2.91
N SER A 197 13.54 -15.65 -2.41
CA SER A 197 12.40 -15.25 -1.59
C SER A 197 12.78 -14.75 -0.19
N LYS A 198 14.03 -14.95 0.28
CA LYS A 198 14.52 -14.50 1.59
C LYS A 198 15.01 -13.05 1.57
N TYR A 199 15.64 -12.63 0.48
CA TYR A 199 16.33 -11.34 0.37
C TYR A 199 15.42 -10.17 -0.05
N PHE A 200 14.20 -10.46 -0.48
CA PHE A 200 13.22 -9.48 -0.95
C PHE A 200 11.93 -9.51 -0.13
N ILE A 201 11.07 -8.51 -0.35
CA ILE A 201 9.66 -8.60 0.06
C ILE A 201 8.98 -9.79 -0.60
N THR A 202 7.90 -10.28 0.02
CA THR A 202 7.17 -11.42 -0.55
C THR A 202 6.59 -11.08 -1.91
N ARG A 203 6.57 -12.04 -2.84
CA ARG A 203 6.00 -11.85 -4.19
C ARG A 203 4.56 -11.30 -4.17
N PRO A 204 3.64 -11.74 -3.29
CA PRO A 204 2.32 -11.13 -3.20
C PRO A 204 2.33 -9.69 -2.71
N ALA A 205 3.30 -9.26 -1.89
CA ALA A 205 3.43 -7.86 -1.48
C ALA A 205 3.93 -6.99 -2.66
N TYR A 206 4.96 -7.46 -3.36
CA TYR A 206 5.46 -6.78 -4.56
C TYR A 206 4.38 -6.62 -5.64
N LEU A 207 3.64 -7.69 -5.95
CA LEU A 207 2.56 -7.61 -6.93
C LEU A 207 1.42 -6.69 -6.47
N SER A 208 1.15 -6.60 -5.16
CA SER A 208 0.17 -5.63 -4.64
C SER A 208 0.61 -4.18 -4.85
N VAL A 209 1.90 -3.87 -4.69
CA VAL A 209 2.47 -2.54 -4.98
C VAL A 209 2.23 -2.20 -6.46
N GLU A 210 2.63 -3.10 -7.36
CA GLU A 210 2.49 -2.96 -8.80
C GLU A 210 1.01 -2.77 -9.21
N ILE A 211 0.12 -3.64 -8.75
CA ILE A 211 -1.32 -3.57 -9.07
C ILE A 211 -1.92 -2.24 -8.60
N ASN A 212 -1.68 -1.85 -7.35
CA ASN A 212 -2.28 -0.63 -6.79
C ASN A 212 -1.82 0.63 -7.53
N ALA A 213 -0.52 0.76 -7.83
CA ALA A 213 0.02 1.94 -8.50
C ALA A 213 -0.53 2.08 -9.94
N HIS A 214 -0.60 0.98 -10.67
CA HIS A 214 -1.14 0.99 -12.02
C HIS A 214 -2.64 1.30 -12.05
N ASN A 215 -3.42 0.70 -11.15
CA ASN A 215 -4.86 0.97 -11.07
C ASN A 215 -5.14 2.39 -10.57
N LEU A 216 -4.31 2.94 -9.68
CA LEU A 216 -4.40 4.34 -9.27
C LEU A 216 -4.18 5.29 -10.45
N LEU A 217 -3.12 5.07 -11.24
CA LEU A 217 -2.87 5.89 -12.42
C LEU A 217 -4.01 5.75 -13.44
N TYR A 218 -4.48 4.53 -13.70
CA TYR A 218 -5.60 4.31 -14.62
C TYR A 218 -6.86 5.05 -14.17
N LEU A 219 -7.15 5.04 -12.87
CA LEU A 219 -8.28 5.76 -12.29
C LEU A 219 -8.15 7.28 -12.42
N ILE A 220 -6.95 7.82 -12.20
CA ILE A 220 -6.65 9.25 -12.43
C ILE A 220 -6.89 9.60 -13.90
N LEU A 221 -6.42 8.77 -14.83
CA LEU A 221 -6.63 8.99 -16.26
C LEU A 221 -8.12 8.96 -16.64
N LEU A 222 -8.93 8.09 -16.03
CA LEU A 222 -10.38 8.09 -16.25
C LEU A 222 -11.03 9.40 -15.77
N VAL A 223 -10.60 9.96 -14.64
CA VAL A 223 -11.10 11.24 -14.14
C VAL A 223 -10.61 12.41 -14.99
N GLN A 224 -9.33 12.44 -15.37
CA GLN A 224 -8.77 13.45 -16.30
C GLN A 224 -9.52 13.46 -17.64
N GLN A 225 -9.88 12.27 -18.15
CA GLN A 225 -10.63 12.12 -19.40
C GLN A 225 -12.15 12.26 -19.21
N LYS A 226 -12.60 12.71 -18.02
CA LYS A 226 -14.01 12.95 -17.66
C LYS A 226 -14.91 11.73 -17.86
N ARG A 227 -14.33 10.52 -17.75
CA ARG A 227 -15.06 9.24 -17.80
C ARG A 227 -15.60 8.84 -16.44
N LEU A 228 -14.99 9.33 -15.36
CA LEU A 228 -15.43 9.14 -13.99
C LEU A 228 -15.43 10.48 -13.24
N PRO A 229 -16.30 10.62 -12.22
CA PRO A 229 -16.32 11.80 -11.38
C PRO A 229 -15.09 11.83 -10.44
N PRO A 230 -14.59 13.00 -10.03
CA PRO A 230 -13.39 13.11 -9.19
C PRO A 230 -13.54 12.47 -7.80
N GLN A 231 -14.78 12.28 -7.31
CA GLN A 231 -15.07 11.52 -6.09
C GLN A 231 -14.61 10.06 -6.19
N SER A 232 -14.47 9.51 -7.40
CA SER A 232 -13.89 8.18 -7.61
C SER A 232 -12.45 8.08 -7.12
N LEU A 233 -11.73 9.19 -6.94
CA LEU A 233 -10.36 9.21 -6.40
C LEU A 233 -10.30 9.19 -4.86
N HIS A 234 -11.42 8.98 -4.18
CA HIS A 234 -11.45 8.71 -2.73
C HIS A 234 -10.94 7.30 -2.41
N ILE A 235 -9.71 6.98 -2.83
CA ILE A 235 -9.13 5.63 -2.81
C ILE A 235 -8.99 5.05 -1.40
N HIS A 236 -9.01 5.88 -0.35
CA HIS A 236 -9.05 5.43 1.03
C HIS A 236 -10.29 4.57 1.34
N THR A 237 -11.35 4.69 0.53
CA THR A 237 -12.56 3.86 0.58
C THR A 237 -12.39 2.48 -0.04
N PHE A 238 -11.32 2.22 -0.80
CA PHE A 238 -11.08 0.95 -1.50
C PHE A 238 -10.41 -0.11 -0.61
N SER A 239 -10.38 0.11 0.70
CA SER A 239 -9.87 -0.84 1.69
C SER A 239 -11.00 -1.71 2.25
N SER A 240 -10.66 -2.86 2.83
CA SER A 240 -11.60 -3.72 3.55
C SER A 240 -11.91 -3.21 4.96
N GLN A 241 -11.46 -2.01 5.34
CA GLN A 241 -11.68 -1.44 6.69
C GLN A 241 -13.18 -1.27 7.01
N ALA A 242 -14.00 -0.91 6.03
CA ALA A 242 -15.45 -0.86 6.22
C ALA A 242 -16.03 -2.25 6.55
N CYS A 243 -15.58 -3.30 5.85
CA CYS A 243 -15.98 -4.68 6.12
C CYS A 243 -15.49 -5.16 7.50
N GLU A 244 -14.24 -4.87 7.87
CA GLU A 244 -13.69 -5.19 9.19
C GLU A 244 -14.48 -4.49 10.32
N SER A 245 -14.90 -3.24 10.08
CA SER A 245 -15.77 -2.50 11.01
C SER A 245 -17.14 -3.16 11.17
N ILE A 246 -17.76 -3.63 10.08
CA ILE A 246 -19.01 -4.41 10.13
C ILE A 246 -18.81 -5.66 10.99
N PHE A 247 -17.77 -6.46 10.73
CA PHE A 247 -17.49 -7.65 11.53
C PHE A 247 -17.27 -7.30 13.01
N ARG A 248 -16.49 -6.28 13.32
CA ARG A 248 -16.28 -5.82 14.70
C ARG A 248 -17.60 -5.41 15.37
N ASN A 249 -18.44 -4.63 14.68
CA ASN A 249 -19.73 -4.19 15.22
C ASN A 249 -20.68 -5.38 15.44
N THR A 250 -20.72 -6.34 14.53
CA THR A 250 -21.51 -7.57 14.73
C THR A 250 -21.01 -8.45 15.88
N ARG A 251 -19.69 -8.47 16.15
CA ARG A 251 -19.12 -9.13 17.34
C ARG A 251 -19.53 -8.41 18.63
N ALA A 252 -19.62 -7.09 18.60
CA ALA A 252 -20.05 -6.27 19.73
C ALA A 252 -21.56 -6.34 20.01
N LEU A 253 -22.37 -6.74 19.03
CA LEU A 253 -23.82 -6.98 19.18
C LEU A 253 -24.12 -8.34 19.86
N SER A 254 -23.41 -8.67 20.94
CA SER A 254 -23.74 -9.81 21.80
C SER A 254 -24.71 -9.40 22.91
N GLY A 255 -25.46 -10.36 23.46
CA GLY A 255 -26.42 -10.09 24.53
C GLY A 255 -25.74 -9.64 25.83
N VAL A 256 -26.49 -8.99 26.73
CA VAL A 256 -26.00 -8.41 28.00
C VAL A 256 -25.23 -9.41 28.88
N TYR A 257 -25.52 -10.71 28.74
CA TYR A 257 -24.88 -11.80 29.49
C TYR A 257 -24.05 -12.75 28.60
N SER A 258 -23.74 -12.35 27.37
CA SER A 258 -23.02 -13.17 26.40
C SER A 258 -21.77 -12.46 25.91
N THR A 259 -20.61 -13.05 26.21
CA THR A 259 -19.30 -12.65 25.65
C THR A 259 -18.97 -13.43 24.37
N ILE A 260 -19.96 -14.10 23.78
CA ILE A 260 -19.75 -14.95 22.61
C ILE A 260 -19.47 -14.05 21.39
N VAL A 261 -18.18 -13.92 21.08
CA VAL A 261 -17.65 -13.19 19.92
C VAL A 261 -17.70 -13.99 18.62
N ASN A 262 -17.81 -15.31 18.69
CA ASN A 262 -17.92 -16.19 17.53
C ASN A 262 -19.40 -16.40 17.18
N PHE A 263 -19.73 -16.45 15.90
CA PHE A 263 -21.12 -16.56 15.47
C PHE A 263 -21.23 -17.35 14.18
N THR A 264 -22.36 -18.03 14.00
CA THR A 264 -22.67 -18.73 12.74
C THR A 264 -23.02 -17.72 11.63
N VAL A 265 -23.12 -18.18 10.39
CA VAL A 265 -23.60 -17.33 9.28
C VAL A 265 -25.01 -16.81 9.54
N HIS A 266 -25.89 -17.64 10.12
CA HIS A 266 -27.25 -17.24 10.49
C HIS A 266 -27.26 -16.11 11.53
N ASP A 267 -26.43 -16.26 12.56
CA ASP A 267 -26.25 -15.24 13.59
C ASP A 267 -25.70 -13.94 13.01
N PHE A 268 -24.73 -14.03 12.09
CA PHE A 268 -24.19 -12.87 11.40
C PHE A 268 -25.29 -12.12 10.62
N LEU A 269 -26.10 -12.81 9.82
CA LEU A 269 -27.17 -12.20 9.04
C LEU A 269 -28.18 -11.48 9.96
N ARG A 270 -28.56 -12.11 11.08
CA ARG A 270 -29.46 -11.50 12.08
C ARG A 270 -28.84 -10.24 12.71
N ARG A 271 -27.56 -10.30 13.09
CA ARG A 271 -26.84 -9.16 13.69
C ARG A 271 -26.61 -8.05 12.67
N ALA A 272 -26.36 -8.39 11.40
CA ALA A 272 -26.19 -7.44 10.30
C ALA A 272 -27.50 -6.68 10.02
N GLN A 273 -28.66 -7.34 10.03
CA GLN A 273 -29.96 -6.68 9.94
C GLN A 273 -30.17 -5.67 11.07
N ARG A 274 -29.88 -6.05 12.32
CA ARG A 274 -29.93 -5.13 13.47
C ARG A 274 -28.97 -3.95 13.31
N LEU A 275 -27.75 -4.21 12.83
CA LEU A 275 -26.76 -3.16 12.57
C LEU A 275 -27.23 -2.19 11.48
N SER A 276 -27.89 -2.69 10.43
CA SER A 276 -28.49 -1.85 9.39
C SER A 276 -29.53 -0.89 9.98
N LEU A 277 -30.49 -1.43 10.75
CA LEU A 277 -31.51 -0.61 11.41
C LEU A 277 -30.89 0.45 12.34
N LEU A 278 -29.87 0.07 13.11
CA LEU A 278 -29.15 1.03 13.97
C LEU A 278 -28.47 2.13 13.17
N ASN A 279 -27.87 1.80 12.01
CA ASN A 279 -27.25 2.80 11.14
C ASN A 279 -28.29 3.71 10.49
N ASP A 280 -29.44 3.17 10.09
CA ASP A 280 -30.55 3.96 9.52
C ASP A 280 -31.09 4.97 10.55
N ILE A 281 -31.28 4.53 11.80
CA ILE A 281 -31.71 5.41 12.90
C ILE A 281 -30.66 6.50 13.14
N LYS A 282 -29.37 6.15 13.20
CA LYS A 282 -28.27 7.12 13.37
C LYS A 282 -28.21 8.13 12.23
N PHE A 283 -28.40 7.68 10.98
CA PHE A 283 -28.38 8.54 9.81
C PHE A 283 -29.56 9.52 9.80
N LYS A 284 -30.77 9.04 10.10
CA LYS A 284 -31.96 9.90 10.25
C LYS A 284 -31.75 10.95 11.34
N HIS A 285 -31.22 10.56 12.50
CA HIS A 285 -30.89 11.52 13.58
C HIS A 285 -29.88 12.60 13.15
N LEU A 286 -28.86 12.25 12.34
CA LEU A 286 -27.86 13.23 11.88
C LEU A 286 -28.45 14.26 10.91
N ASN A 287 -29.50 13.91 10.17
CA ASN A 287 -30.10 14.75 9.14
C ASN A 287 -31.39 15.47 9.61
N ASP A 288 -32.17 14.88 10.51
CA ASP A 288 -33.38 15.49 11.09
C ASP A 288 -33.05 16.22 12.40
N ARG A 289 -32.95 17.55 12.32
CA ARG A 289 -32.81 18.43 13.49
C ARG A 289 -34.12 18.70 14.23
N SER A 290 -35.25 18.19 13.72
CA SER A 290 -36.57 18.39 14.30
C SER A 290 -37.09 17.12 14.94
N VAL A 291 -37.45 17.21 16.23
CA VAL A 291 -38.23 16.27 17.07
C VAL A 291 -37.40 15.49 18.10
N ASN A 292 -37.54 15.86 19.37
CA ASN A 292 -37.28 15.09 20.61
C ASN A 292 -36.39 13.85 20.45
N ASN A 293 -35.07 14.08 20.40
CA ASN A 293 -34.12 13.14 19.83
C ASN A 293 -33.52 12.18 20.88
N LEU A 294 -33.61 10.87 20.62
CA LEU A 294 -32.71 9.87 21.17
C LEU A 294 -31.27 10.24 20.78
N VAL A 295 -30.51 10.80 21.71
CA VAL A 295 -29.11 11.18 21.48
C VAL A 295 -28.25 9.93 21.57
N PHE A 296 -27.75 9.45 20.43
CA PHE A 296 -26.70 8.43 20.46
C PHE A 296 -25.41 9.06 21.00
N PRO A 297 -24.77 8.46 22.02
CA PRO A 297 -23.50 8.96 22.51
C PRO A 297 -22.45 8.82 21.41
N VAL A 298 -22.00 9.96 20.89
CA VAL A 298 -20.87 10.05 19.96
C VAL A 298 -19.62 10.26 20.78
N HIS A 299 -18.69 9.31 20.71
CA HIS A 299 -17.39 9.46 21.33
C HIS A 299 -16.69 10.71 20.77
N TYR A 300 -16.13 11.56 21.63
CA TYR A 300 -15.57 12.88 21.27
C TYR A 300 -14.58 12.85 20.09
N LYS A 301 -13.83 11.74 19.95
CA LYS A 301 -12.91 11.47 18.84
C LYS A 301 -13.54 11.45 17.44
N HIS A 302 -14.86 11.30 17.32
CA HIS A 302 -15.56 11.22 16.03
C HIS A 302 -16.34 12.49 15.66
N ARG A 303 -16.23 13.59 16.44
CA ARG A 303 -16.99 14.83 16.18
C ARG A 303 -16.46 15.70 15.02
N HIS A 304 -15.25 15.44 14.50
CA HIS A 304 -14.56 16.36 13.59
C HIS A 304 -14.42 15.87 12.13
N ASP A 305 -15.00 14.74 11.74
CA ASP A 305 -14.78 14.14 10.41
C ASP A 305 -15.62 14.74 9.25
N HIS A 306 -16.32 15.86 9.47
CA HIS A 306 -17.14 16.50 8.44
C HIS A 306 -16.39 17.63 7.71
N GLN A 307 -15.59 17.28 6.71
CA GLN A 307 -15.14 18.23 5.68
C GLN A 307 -15.55 17.75 4.28
N SER A 308 -16.15 18.66 3.51
CA SER A 308 -16.57 18.44 2.13
C SER A 308 -15.41 18.70 1.16
N LEU A 309 -14.79 17.64 0.67
CA LEU A 309 -13.57 17.64 -0.17
C LEU A 309 -13.83 17.71 -1.69
N ALA A 310 -15.09 17.81 -2.13
CA ALA A 310 -15.48 17.44 -3.49
C ALA A 310 -15.07 18.42 -4.61
N THR A 311 -14.95 19.72 -4.33
CA THR A 311 -14.75 20.75 -5.37
C THR A 311 -13.27 21.05 -5.64
N GLN A 312 -12.39 20.72 -4.71
CA GLN A 312 -10.95 21.00 -4.80
C GLN A 312 -10.18 19.97 -5.64
N SER A 313 -10.75 18.78 -5.82
CA SER A 313 -10.10 17.63 -6.45
C SER A 313 -10.03 17.67 -7.99
N GLN A 314 -11.00 18.26 -8.70
CA GLN A 314 -10.97 18.23 -10.17
C GLN A 314 -9.85 19.09 -10.77
N ARG A 315 -9.65 20.32 -10.25
CA ARG A 315 -8.58 21.21 -10.73
C ARG A 315 -7.20 20.61 -10.50
N GLU A 316 -7.02 19.93 -9.36
CA GLU A 316 -5.77 19.23 -9.06
C GLU A 316 -5.50 18.14 -10.11
N VAL A 317 -6.51 17.36 -10.47
CA VAL A 317 -6.38 16.25 -11.43
C VAL A 317 -6.08 16.74 -12.84
N ASP A 318 -6.72 17.83 -13.28
CA ASP A 318 -6.53 18.37 -14.63
C ASP A 318 -5.11 18.93 -14.83
N LEU A 319 -4.43 19.33 -13.75
CA LEU A 319 -3.05 19.85 -13.78
C LEU A 319 -1.97 18.76 -13.71
N ILE A 320 -2.34 17.50 -13.50
CA ILE A 320 -1.38 16.39 -13.42
C ILE A 320 -0.80 16.10 -14.81
N ASP A 321 0.46 16.49 -15.02
CA ASP A 321 1.29 15.92 -16.08
C ASP A 321 1.83 14.56 -15.62
N VAL A 322 1.24 13.50 -16.15
CA VAL A 322 1.60 12.12 -15.80
C VAL A 322 3.07 11.82 -16.10
N GLU A 323 3.63 12.31 -17.20
CA GLU A 323 5.02 11.95 -17.55
C GLU A 323 6.00 12.61 -16.59
N GLN A 324 5.79 13.88 -16.27
CA GLN A 324 6.61 14.59 -15.28
C GLN A 324 6.45 13.95 -13.88
N ILE A 325 5.21 13.72 -13.44
CA ILE A 325 4.91 13.15 -12.12
C ILE A 325 5.46 11.73 -11.94
N ILE A 326 5.71 10.98 -13.02
CA ILE A 326 6.26 9.62 -12.94
C ILE A 326 7.79 9.61 -13.05
N THR A 327 8.35 10.56 -13.79
CA THR A 327 9.81 10.66 -13.96
C THR A 327 10.49 11.09 -12.65
N GLU A 328 9.89 12.03 -11.92
CA GLU A 328 10.38 12.48 -10.61
C GLU A 328 10.53 11.31 -9.59
N PRO A 329 9.51 10.47 -9.32
CA PRO A 329 9.63 9.30 -8.45
C PRO A 329 10.69 8.28 -8.85
N TYR A 330 10.99 8.15 -10.14
CA TYR A 330 12.05 7.27 -10.60
C TYR A 330 13.42 7.81 -10.21
N HIS A 331 13.64 9.12 -10.38
CA HIS A 331 14.86 9.78 -9.89
C HIS A 331 14.95 9.74 -8.37
N GLU A 332 13.86 10.00 -7.66
CA GLU A 332 13.82 9.87 -6.19
C GLU A 332 14.19 8.45 -5.73
N ALA A 333 13.67 7.42 -6.40
CA ALA A 333 14.02 6.04 -6.09
C ALA A 333 15.51 5.72 -6.36
N ILE A 334 16.12 6.34 -7.38
CA ILE A 334 17.56 6.26 -7.62
C ILE A 334 18.32 6.99 -6.50
N ASP A 335 17.91 8.21 -6.16
CA ASP A 335 18.57 9.05 -5.16
C ASP A 335 18.56 8.39 -3.78
N MET A 336 17.48 7.71 -3.41
CA MET A 336 17.40 6.92 -2.18
C MET A 336 18.39 5.75 -2.14
N LEU A 337 18.78 5.24 -3.31
CA LEU A 337 19.72 4.14 -3.47
C LEU A 337 21.15 4.62 -3.76
N SER A 338 21.35 5.93 -3.89
CA SER A 338 22.66 6.54 -4.09
C SER A 338 23.59 6.20 -2.93
N GLY A 339 24.81 5.77 -3.26
CA GLY A 339 25.80 5.32 -2.28
C GLY A 339 25.71 3.83 -1.92
N LEU A 340 24.74 3.09 -2.44
CA LEU A 340 24.68 1.63 -2.30
C LEU A 340 25.27 0.93 -3.54
N GLU A 341 25.80 -0.29 -3.35
CA GLU A 341 26.36 -1.15 -4.41
C GLU A 341 25.36 -1.46 -5.56
N ILE A 342 24.06 -1.18 -5.34
CA ILE A 342 22.97 -1.50 -6.26
C ILE A 342 23.13 -0.83 -7.62
N LEU A 343 23.34 0.49 -7.61
CA LEU A 343 23.27 1.28 -8.84
C LEU A 343 24.43 0.95 -9.79
N ASN A 344 25.62 0.71 -9.24
CA ASN A 344 26.82 0.34 -10.00
C ASN A 344 26.58 -0.93 -10.83
N LEU A 345 26.09 -2.00 -10.19
CA LEU A 345 25.81 -3.26 -10.87
C LEU A 345 24.75 -3.12 -11.98
N LEU A 346 23.71 -2.33 -11.74
CA LEU A 346 22.65 -2.11 -12.72
C LEU A 346 23.13 -1.26 -13.90
N ASN A 347 24.01 -0.29 -13.64
CA ASN A 347 24.62 0.54 -14.65
C ASN A 347 25.57 -0.27 -15.54
N ASP A 348 26.42 -1.10 -14.95
CA ASP A 348 27.35 -2.00 -15.66
C ASP A 348 26.62 -2.98 -16.60
N LYS A 349 25.40 -3.37 -16.23
CA LYS A 349 24.55 -4.27 -17.03
C LYS A 349 23.61 -3.53 -17.98
N ASN A 350 23.69 -2.19 -18.06
CA ASN A 350 22.83 -1.34 -18.89
C ASN A 350 21.32 -1.54 -18.64
N VAL A 351 20.93 -1.86 -17.40
CA VAL A 351 19.52 -2.08 -17.02
C VAL A 351 18.96 -0.97 -16.14
N LEU A 352 19.76 0.01 -15.74
CA LEU A 352 19.32 1.04 -14.79
C LEU A 352 18.19 1.90 -15.37
N GLY A 353 18.25 2.25 -16.66
CA GLY A 353 17.27 3.12 -17.32
C GLY A 353 15.83 2.63 -17.26
N LEU A 354 14.86 3.54 -17.22
CA LEU A 354 13.44 3.26 -16.98
C LEU A 354 12.84 2.17 -17.90
N LYS A 355 13.18 2.20 -19.20
CA LYS A 355 12.76 1.20 -20.19
C LYS A 355 13.52 -0.13 -20.01
N PRO A 356 14.87 -0.17 -20.05
CA PRO A 356 15.63 -1.40 -19.77
C PRO A 356 15.25 -2.10 -18.46
N LEU A 357 15.05 -1.32 -17.39
CA LEU A 357 14.64 -1.82 -16.08
C LEU A 357 13.30 -2.54 -16.17
N SER A 358 12.30 -1.87 -16.76
CA SER A 358 10.96 -2.41 -16.89
C SER A 358 10.97 -3.67 -17.77
N GLU A 359 11.72 -3.68 -18.87
CA GLU A 359 11.87 -4.87 -19.71
C GLU A 359 12.56 -6.03 -18.98
N TYR A 360 13.59 -5.78 -18.17
CA TYR A 360 14.34 -6.82 -17.46
C TYR A 360 13.56 -7.43 -16.29
N VAL A 361 12.78 -6.64 -15.56
CA VAL A 361 12.00 -7.14 -14.42
C VAL A 361 10.97 -8.17 -14.87
N PHE A 362 10.41 -7.98 -16.07
CA PHE A 362 9.30 -8.79 -16.59
C PHE A 362 9.69 -9.79 -17.69
N LYS A 363 10.97 -9.82 -18.08
CA LYS A 363 11.61 -11.03 -18.63
C LYS A 363 11.87 -12.03 -17.49
#